data_AF-A0A4R7FLN5-F1
#
_entry.id   AF-A0A4R7FLN5-F1
#
_cell.length_a   1.000
_cell.length_b   1.000
_cell.length_c   1.000
_cell.angle_alpha   90.00
_cell.angle_beta   90.00
_cell.angle_gamma   90.00
#
_symmetry.space_group_name_H-M   'P 1'
#
loop_
_entity.id
_entity.type
_entity.pdbx_description
1 polymer ?
#
loop_
_entity_poly.entity_id
_entity_poly.type
_entity_poly.pdbx_seq_one_letter_code
_entity_poly.pdbx_strand_id
1 'polypeptide(L)'
;MPHRRIVAAVLTTVAVLVAVPSMALACTPVHLHAGARGPGLTAPVEKEIAMELVSSAENSSLDWRAQFTYIEDIGDGRGYTGGIIGFCSGTGDMLEVVRAYTAAEPANPLARFIPALERVNGTDSHAGLGDAFVAAWHRAAADPRFQRAQDDERDRVYFDPAVRAAKRDGLSTLGQFVYYDAMVMHGPGDDPLSFGGMRAWVQRHARTPLAGGSEQHFLHVFLEHRKTIMRTEEAHSDTSRVDDEQAVFLAAHDWGLRPPLRWHTYGDPWAILTDPVVR
;
A
#
# COMPACT_ATOMS: atom_id res chain seq x y z
N MET A 1 73.89 -50.62 45.04
CA MET A 1 73.02 -49.45 44.83
C MET A 1 73.33 -48.84 43.47
N PRO A 2 72.33 -48.38 42.70
CA PRO A 2 72.38 -48.38 41.24
C PRO A 2 72.81 -47.03 40.67
N HIS A 3 73.64 -47.01 39.63
CA HIS A 3 73.78 -45.84 38.76
C HIS A 3 73.13 -46.07 37.40
N ARG A 4 72.14 -45.21 37.18
CA ARG A 4 71.15 -45.12 36.10
C ARG A 4 71.78 -44.92 34.72
N ARG A 5 71.20 -45.62 33.74
CA ARG A 5 71.25 -45.32 32.31
C ARG A 5 70.53 -43.99 32.03
N ILE A 6 71.08 -43.15 31.16
CA ILE A 6 70.36 -42.05 30.50
C ILE A 6 70.31 -42.39 29.01
N VAL A 7 69.09 -42.64 28.51
CA VAL A 7 68.79 -42.70 27.08
C VAL A 7 68.06 -41.40 26.75
N ALA A 8 68.63 -40.61 25.84
CA ALA A 8 68.01 -39.40 25.32
C ALA A 8 66.89 -39.79 24.33
N ALA A 9 65.66 -39.37 24.62
CA ALA A 9 64.53 -39.48 23.69
C ALA A 9 64.49 -38.23 22.81
N VAL A 10 64.66 -38.41 21.50
CA VAL A 10 64.43 -37.36 20.49
C VAL A 10 62.94 -37.37 20.15
N LEU A 11 62.23 -36.29 20.49
CA LEU A 11 60.86 -36.04 20.05
C LEU A 11 60.90 -35.29 18.72
N THR A 12 60.54 -35.95 17.63
CA THR A 12 60.19 -35.31 16.35
C THR A 12 58.72 -34.91 16.36
N THR A 13 58.45 -33.61 16.45
CA THR A 13 57.12 -33.01 16.25
C THR A 13 56.83 -32.91 14.75
N VAL A 14 55.80 -33.64 14.29
CA VAL A 14 55.23 -33.47 12.95
C VAL A 14 54.13 -32.42 13.04
N ALA A 15 54.33 -31.27 12.39
CA ALA A 15 53.30 -30.25 12.24
C ALA A 15 52.36 -30.65 11.09
N VAL A 16 51.10 -30.96 11.42
CA VAL A 16 50.04 -31.19 10.43
C VAL A 16 49.43 -29.85 10.06
N LEU A 17 49.65 -29.40 8.82
CA LEU A 17 49.01 -28.21 8.25
C LEU A 17 47.59 -28.58 7.80
N VAL A 18 46.57 -28.19 8.57
CA VAL A 18 45.17 -28.33 8.16
C VAL A 18 44.82 -27.14 7.27
N ALA A 19 44.70 -27.37 5.96
CA ALA A 19 44.20 -26.37 5.03
C ALA A 19 42.69 -26.18 5.25
N VAL A 20 42.30 -25.03 5.79
CA VAL A 20 40.89 -24.63 5.89
C VAL A 20 40.46 -24.09 4.52
N PRO A 21 39.45 -24.67 3.85
CA PRO A 21 38.96 -24.12 2.60
C PRO A 21 38.32 -22.76 2.90
N SER A 22 38.85 -21.70 2.28
CA SER A 22 38.19 -20.39 2.26
C SER A 22 36.91 -20.53 1.43
N MET A 23 35.76 -20.64 2.09
CA MET A 23 34.46 -20.43 1.43
C MET A 23 34.39 -18.96 1.04
N ALA A 24 34.70 -18.66 -0.22
CA ALA A 24 34.29 -17.42 -0.83
C ALA A 24 32.76 -17.39 -0.80
N LEU A 25 32.19 -16.50 0.02
CA LEU A 25 30.78 -16.14 -0.07
C LEU A 25 30.54 -15.60 -1.49
N ALA A 26 29.99 -16.43 -2.37
CA ALA A 26 29.44 -15.96 -3.61
C ALA A 26 28.23 -15.08 -3.24
N CYS A 27 28.43 -13.76 -3.23
CA CYS A 27 27.33 -12.80 -3.28
C CYS A 27 26.58 -13.06 -4.60
N THR A 28 25.52 -13.85 -4.55
CA THR A 28 24.56 -13.91 -5.64
C THR A 28 24.01 -12.49 -5.82
N PRO A 29 24.11 -11.90 -7.03
CA PRO A 29 23.57 -10.57 -7.26
C PRO A 29 22.07 -10.60 -6.97
N VAL A 30 21.61 -9.68 -6.11
CA VAL A 30 20.19 -9.49 -5.84
C VAL A 30 19.53 -9.00 -7.13
N HIS A 31 18.77 -9.89 -7.77
CA HIS A 31 17.97 -9.55 -8.94
C HIS A 31 16.70 -8.83 -8.49
N LEU A 32 16.77 -7.51 -8.35
CA LEU A 32 15.60 -6.67 -8.16
C LEU A 32 14.77 -6.62 -9.46
N HIS A 33 13.45 -6.70 -9.33
CA HIS A 33 12.54 -6.55 -10.46
C HIS A 33 12.67 -5.17 -11.11
N ALA A 34 12.45 -5.10 -12.42
CA ALA A 34 12.53 -3.84 -13.17
C ALA A 34 11.60 -2.76 -12.59
N GLY A 35 10.42 -3.12 -12.08
CA GLY A 35 9.49 -2.20 -11.41
C GLY A 35 10.05 -1.52 -10.15
N ALA A 36 11.01 -2.15 -9.46
CA ALA A 36 11.65 -1.59 -8.27
C ALA A 36 12.61 -0.43 -8.60
N ARG A 37 13.17 -0.41 -9.82
CA ARG A 37 14.12 0.62 -10.29
C ARG A 37 13.55 1.52 -11.39
N GLY A 38 12.46 1.13 -12.03
CA GLY A 38 11.76 1.88 -13.06
C GLY A 38 10.58 2.70 -12.53
N PRO A 39 9.67 3.15 -13.43
CA PRO A 39 8.49 3.88 -13.01
C PRO A 39 7.57 3.02 -12.13
N GLY A 40 7.43 1.72 -12.44
CA GLY A 40 6.59 0.81 -11.65
C GLY A 40 5.15 1.31 -11.65
N LEU A 41 4.52 1.38 -10.47
CA LEU A 41 3.15 1.86 -10.34
C LEU A 41 2.98 3.34 -10.76
N THR A 42 4.06 4.14 -10.76
CA THR A 42 3.97 5.54 -11.23
C THR A 42 3.95 5.67 -12.76
N ALA A 43 4.06 4.58 -13.51
CA ALA A 43 3.82 4.62 -14.95
C ALA A 43 2.31 4.84 -15.21
N PRO A 44 1.93 5.62 -16.24
CA PRO A 44 0.53 6.01 -16.43
C PRO A 44 -0.45 4.82 -16.54
N VAL A 45 -0.08 3.77 -17.27
CA VAL A 45 -0.92 2.57 -17.45
C VAL A 45 -1.04 1.80 -16.14
N GLU A 46 0.08 1.53 -15.47
CA GLU A 46 0.10 0.83 -14.18
C GLU A 46 -0.64 1.62 -13.08
N LYS A 47 -0.62 2.96 -13.13
CA LYS A 47 -1.40 3.81 -12.23
C LYS A 47 -2.90 3.70 -12.50
N GLU A 48 -3.32 3.73 -13.76
CA GLU A 48 -4.72 3.53 -14.15
C GLU A 48 -5.22 2.16 -13.67
N ILE A 49 -4.45 1.08 -13.91
CA ILE A 49 -4.73 -0.27 -13.40
C ILE A 49 -4.89 -0.26 -11.88
N ALA A 50 -3.99 0.41 -11.15
CA ALA A 50 -4.09 0.51 -9.70
C ALA A 50 -5.37 1.21 -9.22
N MET A 51 -5.84 2.23 -9.95
CA MET A 51 -7.10 2.90 -9.62
C MET A 51 -8.31 2.00 -9.88
N GLU A 52 -8.33 1.27 -11.00
CA GLU A 52 -9.40 0.31 -11.30
C GLU A 52 -9.46 -0.84 -10.28
N LEU A 53 -8.30 -1.38 -9.87
CA LEU A 53 -8.21 -2.42 -8.84
C LEU A 53 -8.78 -1.93 -7.50
N VAL A 54 -8.31 -0.77 -7.00
CA VAL A 54 -8.83 -0.19 -5.75
C VAL A 54 -10.34 0.05 -5.86
N SER A 55 -10.81 0.66 -6.95
CA SER A 55 -12.24 0.95 -7.16
C SER A 55 -13.11 -0.32 -7.22
N SER A 56 -12.56 -1.46 -7.68
CA SER A 56 -13.28 -2.73 -7.65
C SER A 56 -13.55 -3.22 -6.22
N ALA A 57 -12.67 -2.89 -5.27
CA ALA A 57 -12.84 -3.20 -3.84
C ALA A 57 -13.60 -2.09 -3.10
N GLU A 58 -13.40 -0.82 -3.41
CA GLU A 58 -14.07 0.27 -2.70
C GLU A 58 -15.50 0.50 -3.18
N ASN A 59 -15.78 0.22 -4.46
CA ASN A 59 -17.00 0.68 -5.12
C ASN A 59 -17.64 -0.35 -6.06
N SER A 60 -17.16 -1.60 -6.08
CA SER A 60 -17.64 -2.65 -7.00
C SER A 60 -17.78 -2.14 -8.44
N SER A 61 -16.76 -1.43 -8.93
CA SER A 61 -16.72 -0.85 -10.29
C SER A 61 -15.28 -0.61 -10.73
N LEU A 62 -14.98 -0.78 -12.01
CA LEU A 62 -13.71 -0.32 -12.60
C LEU A 62 -13.74 1.16 -13.00
N ASP A 63 -14.92 1.78 -13.08
CA ASP A 63 -15.03 3.22 -13.39
C ASP A 63 -14.77 4.06 -12.15
N TRP A 64 -13.52 4.10 -11.71
CA TRP A 64 -13.06 4.82 -10.51
C TRP A 64 -13.35 6.33 -10.60
N ARG A 65 -13.41 6.89 -11.82
CA ARG A 65 -13.72 8.30 -12.03
C ARG A 65 -15.19 8.62 -11.75
N ALA A 66 -16.10 7.65 -11.81
CA ALA A 66 -17.47 7.85 -11.38
C ALA A 66 -17.56 8.20 -9.88
N GLN A 67 -16.50 7.90 -9.10
CA GLN A 67 -16.48 8.06 -7.64
C GLN A 67 -16.07 9.46 -7.18
N PHE A 68 -15.67 10.38 -8.08
CA PHE A 68 -15.45 11.78 -7.70
C PHE A 68 -16.66 12.39 -6.98
N THR A 69 -17.87 11.93 -7.32
CA THR A 69 -19.11 12.40 -6.73
C THR A 69 -19.60 11.58 -5.54
N TYR A 70 -19.00 10.43 -5.23
CA TYR A 70 -19.42 9.59 -4.10
C TYR A 70 -19.31 10.38 -2.79
N ILE A 71 -20.33 10.29 -1.95
CA ILE A 71 -20.34 10.81 -0.58
C ILE A 71 -21.45 10.14 0.22
N GLU A 72 -21.11 9.53 1.34
CA GLU A 72 -22.03 8.81 2.23
C GLU A 72 -21.41 8.70 3.62
N ASP A 73 -22.24 8.66 4.67
CA ASP A 73 -21.79 8.14 5.96
C ASP A 73 -22.19 6.67 6.04
N ILE A 74 -21.19 5.79 6.01
CA ILE A 74 -21.36 4.34 6.00
C ILE A 74 -21.49 3.74 7.41
N GLY A 75 -21.51 4.57 8.45
CA GLY A 75 -21.70 4.15 9.84
C GLY A 75 -20.47 3.49 10.47
N ASP A 76 -19.27 3.73 9.92
CA ASP A 76 -17.99 3.19 10.41
C ASP A 76 -17.30 4.09 11.46
N GLY A 77 -17.96 5.19 11.85
CA GLY A 77 -17.44 6.17 12.81
C GLY A 77 -16.47 7.19 12.23
N ARG A 78 -16.34 7.29 10.90
CA ARG A 78 -15.50 8.29 10.22
C ARG A 78 -16.28 9.51 9.70
N GLY A 79 -17.61 9.51 9.88
CA GLY A 79 -18.53 10.53 9.37
C GLY A 79 -18.76 10.36 7.87
N TYR A 80 -18.85 11.47 7.12
CA TYR A 80 -18.96 11.37 5.66
C TYR A 80 -17.66 10.84 5.06
N THR A 81 -17.77 9.77 4.27
CA THR A 81 -16.76 9.20 3.37
C THR A 81 -17.10 9.59 1.94
N GLY A 82 -16.16 10.13 1.17
CA GLY A 82 -16.44 10.58 -0.20
C GLY A 82 -15.24 10.64 -1.13
N GLY A 83 -15.52 10.68 -2.43
CA GLY A 83 -14.51 10.82 -3.48
C GLY A 83 -13.81 9.51 -3.86
N ILE A 84 -12.79 9.63 -4.71
CA ILE A 84 -12.14 8.52 -5.42
C ILE A 84 -11.40 7.49 -4.54
N ILE A 85 -11.17 7.81 -3.26
CA ILE A 85 -10.52 6.91 -2.29
C ILE A 85 -11.17 6.98 -0.90
N GLY A 86 -12.38 7.53 -0.79
CA GLY A 86 -13.09 7.63 0.49
C GLY A 86 -12.45 8.57 1.52
N PHE A 87 -12.20 9.83 1.14
CA PHE A 87 -11.82 10.89 2.08
C PHE A 87 -12.91 11.03 3.16
N CYS A 88 -12.54 11.15 4.43
CA CYS A 88 -13.47 11.19 5.54
C CYS A 88 -13.50 12.55 6.26
N SER A 89 -14.68 13.02 6.65
CA SER A 89 -14.81 14.25 7.45
C SER A 89 -14.16 14.12 8.83
N GLY A 90 -14.11 12.91 9.39
CA GLY A 90 -13.56 12.62 10.71
C GLY A 90 -12.05 12.37 10.75
N THR A 91 -11.39 12.12 9.62
CA THR A 91 -9.94 11.82 9.56
C THR A 91 -9.10 12.99 9.06
N GLY A 92 -9.75 14.04 8.55
CA GLY A 92 -9.14 15.32 8.19
C GLY A 92 -8.68 15.43 6.73
N ASP A 93 -8.58 14.33 6.01
CA ASP A 93 -8.25 14.30 4.57
C ASP A 93 -9.34 14.99 3.72
N MET A 94 -10.63 14.83 4.02
CA MET A 94 -11.72 15.54 3.34
C MET A 94 -11.59 17.06 3.52
N LEU A 95 -11.20 17.52 4.71
CA LEU A 95 -10.94 18.93 4.98
C LEU A 95 -9.79 19.45 4.10
N GLU A 96 -8.71 18.68 3.97
CA GLU A 96 -7.57 19.05 3.13
C GLU A 96 -7.94 19.10 1.64
N VAL A 97 -8.75 18.16 1.14
CA VAL A 97 -9.29 18.21 -0.23
C VAL A 97 -10.10 19.50 -0.46
N VAL A 98 -11.00 19.85 0.46
CA VAL A 98 -11.84 21.05 0.33
C VAL A 98 -11.00 22.33 0.42
N ARG A 99 -9.96 22.34 1.26
CA ARG A 99 -8.99 23.46 1.33
C ARG A 99 -8.21 23.62 0.04
N ALA A 100 -7.68 22.52 -0.52
CA ALA A 100 -6.96 22.53 -1.79
C ALA A 100 -7.85 23.01 -2.94
N TYR A 101 -9.09 22.53 -3.01
CA TYR A 101 -10.06 23.01 -3.98
C TYR A 101 -10.38 24.50 -3.81
N THR A 102 -10.53 24.97 -2.57
CA THR A 102 -10.79 26.39 -2.27
C THR A 102 -9.61 27.29 -2.58
N ALA A 103 -8.38 26.79 -2.46
CA ALA A 103 -7.21 27.52 -2.93
C ALA A 103 -7.20 27.68 -4.46
N ALA A 104 -7.68 26.69 -5.20
CA ALA A 104 -7.75 26.73 -6.67
C ALA A 104 -8.98 27.48 -7.22
N GLU A 105 -10.11 27.47 -6.51
CA GLU A 105 -11.35 28.18 -6.84
C GLU A 105 -11.98 28.74 -5.55
N PRO A 106 -11.67 29.99 -5.15
CA PRO A 106 -12.14 30.55 -3.88
C PRO A 106 -13.66 30.66 -3.74
N ALA A 107 -14.41 30.76 -4.85
CA ALA A 107 -15.87 30.92 -4.84
C ALA A 107 -16.61 29.58 -5.05
N ASN A 108 -15.95 28.45 -4.83
CA ASN A 108 -16.54 27.13 -5.01
C ASN A 108 -17.66 26.82 -3.99
N PRO A 109 -18.58 25.87 -4.29
CA PRO A 109 -19.71 25.57 -3.41
C PRO A 109 -19.34 24.93 -2.06
N LEU A 110 -18.14 24.36 -1.93
CA LEU A 110 -17.66 23.68 -0.72
C LEU A 110 -16.95 24.63 0.27
N ALA A 111 -16.43 25.77 -0.19
CA ALA A 111 -15.66 26.72 0.63
C ALA A 111 -16.36 27.12 1.94
N ARG A 112 -17.68 27.33 1.89
CA ARG A 112 -18.49 27.71 3.07
C ARG A 112 -18.54 26.64 4.17
N PHE A 113 -18.20 25.39 3.85
CA PHE A 113 -18.24 24.28 4.79
C PHE A 113 -16.92 24.04 5.52
N ILE A 114 -15.82 24.72 5.14
CA ILE A 114 -14.51 24.58 5.80
C ILE A 114 -14.61 24.74 7.33
N PRO A 115 -15.28 25.78 7.88
CA PRO A 115 -15.38 25.90 9.34
C PRO A 115 -16.18 24.77 10.00
N ALA A 116 -17.10 24.13 9.29
CA ALA A 116 -17.83 22.97 9.81
C ALA A 116 -16.94 21.72 9.79
N LEU A 117 -16.24 21.47 8.67
CA LEU A 117 -15.26 20.40 8.55
C LEU A 117 -14.17 20.49 9.62
N GLU A 118 -13.66 21.69 9.92
CA GLU A 118 -12.70 21.92 11.01
C GLU A 118 -13.23 21.53 12.39
N ARG A 119 -14.53 21.75 12.65
CA ARG A 119 -15.14 21.42 13.95
C ARG A 119 -15.44 19.94 14.11
N VAL A 120 -15.79 19.25 13.03
CA VAL A 120 -16.17 17.82 13.09
C VAL A 120 -14.98 16.89 12.91
N ASN A 121 -13.83 17.40 12.45
CA ASN A 121 -12.61 16.61 12.31
C ASN A 121 -12.22 15.92 13.64
N GLY A 122 -11.92 14.63 13.58
CA GLY A 122 -11.72 13.76 14.74
C GLY A 122 -13.01 13.14 15.32
N THR A 123 -14.16 13.34 14.68
CA THR A 123 -15.47 12.78 15.08
C THR A 123 -16.27 12.31 13.85
N ASP A 124 -17.36 11.58 14.08
CA ASP A 124 -18.36 11.20 13.06
C ASP A 124 -19.49 12.23 12.89
N SER A 125 -19.34 13.44 13.45
CA SER A 125 -20.43 14.42 13.48
C SER A 125 -20.74 15.04 12.13
N HIS A 126 -22.04 15.22 11.82
CA HIS A 126 -22.51 15.95 10.63
C HIS A 126 -22.86 17.43 10.92
N ALA A 127 -22.50 17.95 12.09
CA ALA A 127 -22.93 19.28 12.54
C ALA A 127 -22.44 20.41 11.61
N GLY A 128 -23.39 21.04 10.90
CA GLY A 128 -23.11 22.14 9.97
C GLY A 128 -22.75 21.71 8.55
N LEU A 129 -22.86 20.40 8.23
CA LEU A 129 -22.69 19.83 6.89
C LEU A 129 -24.07 19.48 6.29
N GLY A 130 -24.57 18.27 6.60
CA GLY A 130 -25.89 17.76 6.18
C GLY A 130 -26.12 17.74 4.67
N ASP A 131 -27.41 17.70 4.28
CA ASP A 131 -27.83 17.63 2.87
C ASP A 131 -27.25 18.77 2.01
N ALA A 132 -27.03 19.94 2.60
CA ALA A 132 -26.45 21.08 1.89
C ALA A 132 -24.98 20.85 1.52
N PHE A 133 -24.22 20.10 2.33
CA PHE A 133 -22.85 19.71 2.03
C PHE A 133 -22.83 18.62 0.97
N VAL A 134 -23.65 17.58 1.12
CA VAL A 134 -23.81 16.50 0.13
C VAL A 134 -24.17 17.05 -1.25
N ALA A 135 -25.17 17.93 -1.34
CA ALA A 135 -25.53 18.59 -2.60
C ALA A 135 -24.40 19.45 -3.18
N ALA A 136 -23.62 20.14 -2.34
CA ALA A 136 -22.48 20.92 -2.78
C ALA A 136 -21.33 20.04 -3.28
N TRP A 137 -21.12 18.86 -2.67
CA TRP A 137 -20.15 17.86 -3.09
C TRP A 137 -20.48 17.32 -4.48
N HIS A 138 -21.72 16.88 -4.68
CA HIS A 138 -22.20 16.43 -6.00
C HIS A 138 -22.02 17.50 -7.08
N ARG A 139 -22.33 18.76 -6.75
CA ARG A 139 -22.10 19.88 -7.69
C ARG A 139 -20.62 20.11 -7.97
N ALA A 140 -19.76 20.03 -6.96
CA ALA A 140 -18.33 20.22 -7.10
C ALA A 140 -17.66 19.09 -7.91
N ALA A 141 -18.16 17.86 -7.85
CA ALA A 141 -17.63 16.69 -8.56
C ALA A 141 -17.55 16.85 -10.08
N ALA A 142 -18.34 17.76 -10.66
CA ALA A 142 -18.27 18.10 -12.08
C ALA A 142 -17.18 19.13 -12.43
N ASP A 143 -16.61 19.85 -11.44
CA ASP A 143 -15.54 20.82 -11.66
C ASP A 143 -14.18 20.09 -11.77
N PRO A 144 -13.46 20.21 -12.90
CA PRO A 144 -12.14 19.59 -13.07
C PRO A 144 -11.11 19.98 -11.99
N ARG A 145 -11.29 21.15 -11.34
CA ARG A 145 -10.41 21.58 -10.26
C ARG A 145 -10.67 20.82 -8.95
N PHE A 146 -11.92 20.43 -8.69
CA PHE A 146 -12.22 19.57 -7.55
C PHE A 146 -11.75 18.14 -7.80
N GLN A 147 -11.92 17.64 -9.03
CA GLN A 147 -11.35 16.35 -9.45
C GLN A 147 -9.82 16.36 -9.27
N ARG A 148 -9.14 17.42 -9.72
CA ARG A 148 -7.71 17.59 -9.51
C ARG A 148 -7.32 17.65 -8.03
N ALA A 149 -8.09 18.34 -7.19
CA ALA A 149 -7.82 18.39 -5.75
C ALA A 149 -7.91 17.00 -5.10
N GLN A 150 -8.88 16.16 -5.51
CA GLN A 150 -8.96 14.77 -5.06
C GLN A 150 -7.78 13.93 -5.57
N ASP A 151 -7.42 14.04 -6.85
CA ASP A 151 -6.26 13.35 -7.42
C ASP A 151 -4.96 13.71 -6.69
N ASP A 152 -4.75 15.00 -6.43
CA ASP A 152 -3.55 15.51 -5.76
C ASP A 152 -3.47 15.05 -4.31
N GLU A 153 -4.59 15.00 -3.59
CA GLU A 153 -4.60 14.53 -2.20
C GLU A 153 -4.39 13.01 -2.12
N ARG A 154 -5.02 12.23 -3.00
CA ARG A 154 -4.72 10.79 -3.17
C ARG A 154 -3.22 10.59 -3.37
N ASP A 155 -2.63 11.36 -4.29
CA ASP A 155 -1.22 11.23 -4.65
C ASP A 155 -0.31 11.60 -3.48
N ARG A 156 -0.58 12.72 -2.83
CA ARG A 156 0.24 13.26 -1.74
C ARG A 156 0.25 12.38 -0.50
N VAL A 157 -0.92 11.88 -0.08
CA VAL A 157 -1.09 11.19 1.21
C VAL A 157 -0.99 9.68 1.09
N TYR A 158 -1.44 9.09 -0.03
CA TYR A 158 -1.59 7.64 -0.15
C TYR A 158 -0.62 7.05 -1.17
N PHE A 159 -0.79 7.44 -2.44
CA PHE A 159 -0.11 6.80 -3.56
C PHE A 159 1.40 7.02 -3.53
N ASP A 160 1.86 8.27 -3.53
CA ASP A 160 3.30 8.54 -3.59
C ASP A 160 4.04 8.02 -2.35
N PRO A 161 3.55 8.20 -1.10
CA PRO A 161 4.20 7.62 0.07
C PRO A 161 4.29 6.09 0.01
N ALA A 162 3.22 5.40 -0.40
CA ALA A 162 3.20 3.95 -0.52
C ALA A 162 4.19 3.45 -1.59
N VAL A 163 4.17 4.04 -2.79
CA VAL A 163 5.07 3.67 -3.88
C VAL A 163 6.53 3.96 -3.50
N ARG A 164 6.82 5.10 -2.85
CA ARG A 164 8.17 5.39 -2.35
C ARG A 164 8.63 4.39 -1.30
N ALA A 165 7.75 3.98 -0.38
CA ALA A 165 8.06 2.98 0.63
C ALA A 165 8.37 1.61 -0.02
N ALA A 166 7.54 1.19 -0.96
CA ALA A 166 7.73 -0.05 -1.71
C ALA A 166 9.04 -0.06 -2.51
N LYS A 167 9.38 1.05 -3.17
CA LYS A 167 10.67 1.19 -3.88
C LYS A 167 11.87 1.13 -2.94
N ARG A 168 11.78 1.73 -1.73
CA ARG A 168 12.82 1.60 -0.70
C ARG A 168 12.98 0.17 -0.18
N ASP A 169 11.95 -0.66 -0.32
CA ASP A 169 12.01 -2.08 0.05
C ASP A 169 12.40 -2.97 -1.13
N GLY A 170 12.56 -2.39 -2.33
CA GLY A 170 12.94 -3.12 -3.54
C GLY A 170 11.79 -3.89 -4.18
N LEU A 171 10.54 -3.48 -3.94
CA LEU A 171 9.35 -4.17 -4.43
C LEU A 171 9.04 -3.85 -5.91
N SER A 172 8.53 -4.86 -6.60
CA SER A 172 7.99 -4.81 -7.96
C SER A 172 6.75 -3.91 -8.07
N THR A 173 6.15 -3.82 -9.26
CA THR A 173 4.89 -3.07 -9.46
C THR A 173 3.76 -3.68 -8.63
N LEU A 174 3.67 -5.01 -8.57
CA LEU A 174 2.69 -5.70 -7.71
C LEU A 174 2.89 -5.33 -6.23
N GLY A 175 4.13 -5.36 -5.73
CA GLY A 175 4.39 -4.99 -4.33
C GLY A 175 4.13 -3.50 -4.04
N GLN A 176 4.31 -2.62 -5.03
CA GLN A 176 3.89 -1.22 -4.93
C GLN A 176 2.36 -1.09 -4.84
N PHE A 177 1.61 -1.86 -5.62
CA PHE A 177 0.15 -1.91 -5.54
C PHE A 177 -0.33 -2.42 -4.17
N VAL A 178 0.25 -3.53 -3.68
CA VAL A 178 -0.06 -4.06 -2.33
C VAL A 178 0.14 -3.00 -1.24
N TYR A 179 1.19 -2.19 -1.34
CA TYR A 179 1.43 -1.09 -0.40
C TYR A 179 0.41 0.04 -0.55
N TYR A 180 0.08 0.41 -1.79
CA TYR A 180 -0.89 1.45 -2.07
C TYR A 180 -2.29 1.08 -1.54
N ASP A 181 -2.74 -0.12 -1.85
CA ASP A 181 -4.04 -0.64 -1.42
C ASP A 181 -4.15 -0.72 0.11
N ALA A 182 -3.08 -1.14 0.79
CA ALA A 182 -3.01 -1.12 2.25
C ALA A 182 -3.00 0.31 2.82
N MET A 183 -2.33 1.26 2.16
CA MET A 183 -2.33 2.67 2.57
C MET A 183 -3.72 3.31 2.44
N VAL A 184 -4.47 2.97 1.39
CA VAL A 184 -5.86 3.44 1.20
C VAL A 184 -6.74 2.96 2.35
N MET A 185 -6.77 1.65 2.61
CA MET A 185 -7.66 1.07 3.61
C MET A 185 -7.27 1.39 5.06
N HIS A 186 -5.98 1.41 5.37
CA HIS A 186 -5.50 1.51 6.74
C HIS A 186 -4.91 2.88 7.09
N GLY A 187 -4.81 3.78 6.11
CA GLY A 187 -4.26 5.11 6.27
C GLY A 187 -2.75 5.15 6.56
N PRO A 188 -2.17 6.36 6.52
CA PRO A 188 -0.82 6.61 7.00
C PRO A 188 -0.75 6.55 8.53
N GLY A 189 0.41 6.25 9.08
CA GLY A 189 0.62 6.20 10.53
C GLY A 189 1.71 5.19 10.90
N ASP A 190 2.01 5.12 12.19
CA ASP A 190 2.96 4.15 12.76
C ASP A 190 2.31 3.26 13.84
N ASP A 191 1.02 3.46 14.14
CA ASP A 191 0.29 2.58 15.07
C ASP A 191 0.08 1.18 14.44
N PRO A 192 -0.19 0.14 15.24
CA PRO A 192 -0.24 -1.24 14.76
C PRO A 192 -1.27 -1.52 13.66
N LEU A 193 -2.32 -0.70 13.52
CA LEU A 193 -3.38 -0.91 12.53
C LEU A 193 -3.12 -0.10 11.24
N SER A 194 -2.31 0.95 11.31
CA SER A 194 -1.90 1.75 10.15
C SER A 194 -0.89 1.06 9.23
N PHE A 195 -0.74 1.59 8.00
CA PHE A 195 0.23 1.10 7.02
C PHE A 195 1.68 1.03 7.55
N GLY A 196 2.16 2.07 8.24
CA GLY A 196 3.55 2.09 8.71
C GLY A 196 3.80 1.06 9.81
N GLY A 197 2.84 0.87 10.72
CA GLY A 197 2.90 -0.18 11.74
C GLY A 197 2.93 -1.58 11.13
N MET A 198 2.05 -1.85 10.16
CA MET A 198 2.05 -3.10 9.39
C MET A 198 3.39 -3.37 8.72
N ARG A 199 3.89 -2.39 7.95
CA ARG A 199 5.17 -2.50 7.25
C ARG A 199 6.30 -2.77 8.23
N ALA A 200 6.36 -2.04 9.34
CA ALA A 200 7.39 -2.24 10.37
C ALA A 200 7.29 -3.62 11.02
N TRP A 201 6.09 -4.14 11.25
CA TRP A 201 5.88 -5.50 11.75
C TRP A 201 6.41 -6.54 10.77
N VAL A 202 6.06 -6.43 9.49
CA VAL A 202 6.47 -7.39 8.46
C VAL A 202 7.99 -7.38 8.28
N GLN A 203 8.63 -6.21 8.30
CA GLN A 203 10.09 -6.10 8.17
C GLN A 203 10.88 -6.77 9.32
N ARG A 204 10.25 -7.02 10.48
CA ARG A 204 10.86 -7.81 11.56
C ARG A 204 10.75 -9.32 11.33
N HIS A 205 9.83 -9.77 10.48
CA HIS A 205 9.51 -11.18 10.25
C HIS A 205 9.95 -11.68 8.87
N ALA A 206 10.11 -10.80 7.90
CA ALA A 206 10.58 -11.12 6.55
C ALA A 206 11.55 -10.05 6.04
N ARG A 207 12.67 -10.49 5.45
CA ARG A 207 13.62 -9.58 4.80
C ARG A 207 12.99 -9.00 3.52
N THR A 208 13.14 -7.70 3.32
CA THR A 208 12.76 -7.04 2.06
C THR A 208 13.65 -7.52 0.92
N PRO A 209 13.20 -7.42 -0.35
CA PRO A 209 14.06 -7.68 -1.51
C PRO A 209 15.35 -6.85 -1.52
N LEU A 210 15.29 -5.57 -1.14
CA LEU A 210 16.48 -4.74 -1.05
C LEU A 210 17.48 -5.24 0.01
N ALA A 211 16.98 -5.88 1.09
CA ALA A 211 17.80 -6.53 2.11
C ALA A 211 18.17 -8.00 1.76
N GLY A 212 17.98 -8.42 0.51
CA GLY A 212 18.31 -9.75 0.00
C GLY A 212 17.29 -10.84 0.32
N GLY A 213 16.06 -10.48 0.69
CA GLY A 213 14.95 -11.40 0.87
C GLY A 213 14.23 -11.77 -0.43
N SER A 214 13.39 -12.82 -0.39
CA SER A 214 12.48 -13.16 -1.49
C SER A 214 11.27 -12.22 -1.46
N GLU A 215 10.99 -11.56 -2.59
CA GLU A 215 9.78 -10.71 -2.71
C GLU A 215 8.50 -11.51 -2.50
N GLN A 216 8.42 -12.73 -3.02
CA GLN A 216 7.26 -13.59 -2.85
C GLN A 216 6.98 -13.88 -1.38
N HIS A 217 8.03 -14.21 -0.63
CA HIS A 217 7.90 -14.48 0.80
C HIS A 217 7.53 -13.21 1.58
N PHE A 218 8.19 -12.09 1.26
CA PHE A 218 7.91 -10.80 1.89
C PHE A 218 6.46 -10.36 1.68
N LEU A 219 5.96 -10.40 0.45
CA LEU A 219 4.57 -10.03 0.14
C LEU A 219 3.57 -11.03 0.73
N HIS A 220 3.88 -12.33 0.74
CA HIS A 220 3.01 -13.30 1.42
C HIS A 220 2.86 -12.97 2.91
N VAL A 221 3.96 -12.72 3.62
CA VAL A 221 3.90 -12.32 5.05
C VAL A 221 3.15 -11.00 5.23
N PHE A 222 3.34 -10.05 4.32
CA PHE A 222 2.60 -8.78 4.34
C PHE A 222 1.09 -8.98 4.20
N LEU A 223 0.65 -9.73 3.19
CA LEU A 223 -0.76 -9.99 2.92
C LEU A 223 -1.42 -10.79 4.06
N GLU A 224 -0.75 -11.80 4.61
CA GLU A 224 -1.26 -12.54 5.77
C GLU A 224 -1.41 -11.63 6.99
N HIS A 225 -0.43 -10.78 7.28
CA HIS A 225 -0.53 -9.85 8.40
C HIS A 225 -1.65 -8.83 8.19
N ARG A 226 -1.76 -8.27 6.97
CA ARG A 226 -2.84 -7.35 6.62
C ARG A 226 -4.22 -7.96 6.86
N LYS A 227 -4.44 -9.22 6.45
CA LYS A 227 -5.71 -9.92 6.72
C LYS A 227 -6.02 -10.03 8.22
N THR A 228 -5.01 -10.20 9.07
CA THR A 228 -5.24 -10.22 10.52
C THR A 228 -5.74 -8.87 11.04
N ILE A 229 -5.25 -7.76 10.49
CA ILE A 229 -5.65 -6.41 10.87
C ILE A 229 -7.03 -6.07 10.32
N MET A 230 -7.30 -6.39 9.05
CA MET A 230 -8.62 -6.23 8.44
C MET A 230 -9.72 -6.87 9.29
N ARG A 231 -9.48 -8.07 9.82
CA ARG A 231 -10.44 -8.79 10.68
C ARG A 231 -10.62 -8.21 12.08
N THR A 232 -9.85 -7.18 12.47
CA THR A 232 -10.07 -6.47 13.75
C THR A 232 -11.16 -5.40 13.66
N GLU A 233 -11.54 -4.99 12.45
CA GLU A 233 -12.60 -4.02 12.19
C GLU A 233 -13.75 -4.73 11.46
N GLU A 234 -14.96 -4.72 12.03
CA GLU A 234 -16.11 -5.45 11.45
C GLU A 234 -16.40 -5.01 10.01
N ALA A 235 -16.31 -3.70 9.74
CA ALA A 235 -16.44 -3.09 8.42
C ALA A 235 -15.43 -3.61 7.38
N HIS A 236 -14.31 -4.20 7.81
CA HIS A 236 -13.23 -4.69 6.94
C HIS A 236 -13.03 -6.20 7.03
N SER A 237 -14.01 -6.95 7.57
CA SER A 237 -13.87 -8.39 7.81
C SER A 237 -13.78 -9.26 6.54
N ASP A 238 -14.33 -8.80 5.42
CA ASP A 238 -14.15 -9.43 4.10
C ASP A 238 -12.73 -9.16 3.57
N THR A 239 -11.97 -10.23 3.33
CA THR A 239 -10.58 -10.16 2.87
C THR A 239 -10.40 -10.49 1.39
N SER A 240 -11.46 -10.50 0.57
CA SER A 240 -11.41 -10.87 -0.85
C SER A 240 -10.46 -10.02 -1.68
N ARG A 241 -10.35 -8.70 -1.42
CA ARG A 241 -9.32 -7.83 -2.04
C ARG A 241 -7.88 -8.34 -1.84
N VAL A 242 -7.65 -9.11 -0.78
CA VAL A 242 -6.38 -9.79 -0.54
C VAL A 242 -6.40 -11.22 -1.10
N ASP A 243 -7.38 -12.03 -0.70
CA ASP A 243 -7.43 -13.47 -0.97
C ASP A 243 -7.68 -13.79 -2.45
N ASP A 244 -8.58 -13.06 -3.10
CA ASP A 244 -9.09 -13.35 -4.44
C ASP A 244 -8.56 -12.37 -5.52
N GLU A 245 -7.69 -11.44 -5.13
CA GLU A 245 -7.00 -10.49 -6.01
C GLU A 245 -5.49 -10.48 -5.80
N GLN A 246 -4.99 -9.87 -4.72
CA GLN A 246 -3.54 -9.66 -4.52
C GLN A 246 -2.77 -10.98 -4.38
N ALA A 247 -3.33 -11.94 -3.64
CA ALA A 247 -2.75 -13.26 -3.48
C ALA A 247 -2.78 -14.06 -4.81
N VAL A 248 -3.78 -13.83 -5.67
CA VAL A 248 -3.88 -14.43 -7.00
C VAL A 248 -2.75 -13.91 -7.90
N PHE A 249 -2.55 -12.59 -7.95
CA PHE A 249 -1.45 -11.99 -8.72
C PHE A 249 -0.08 -12.43 -8.19
N LEU A 250 0.07 -12.53 -6.87
CA LEU A 250 1.28 -13.02 -6.22
C LEU A 250 1.58 -14.48 -6.57
N ALA A 251 0.57 -15.35 -6.53
CA ALA A 251 0.70 -16.77 -6.90
C ALA A 251 1.03 -16.96 -8.39
N ALA A 252 0.52 -16.06 -9.24
CA ALA A 252 0.82 -16.05 -10.68
C ALA A 252 2.20 -15.46 -11.02
N HIS A 253 2.94 -14.93 -10.04
CA HIS A 253 4.20 -14.22 -10.25
C HIS A 253 4.07 -13.01 -11.19
N ASP A 254 2.93 -12.31 -11.16
CA ASP A 254 2.73 -11.11 -11.97
C ASP A 254 3.36 -9.88 -11.32
N TRP A 255 4.69 -9.87 -11.27
CA TRP A 255 5.48 -8.76 -10.71
C TRP A 255 5.29 -7.44 -11.46
N GLY A 256 4.81 -7.51 -12.71
CA GLY A 256 4.57 -6.36 -13.57
C GLY A 256 3.20 -5.73 -13.36
N LEU A 257 2.24 -6.46 -12.78
CA LEU A 257 0.83 -6.10 -12.70
C LEU A 257 0.28 -5.76 -14.09
N ARG A 258 0.42 -6.70 -15.03
CA ARG A 258 0.15 -6.46 -16.46
C ARG A 258 -1.04 -7.28 -16.96
N PRO A 259 -1.87 -6.71 -17.85
CA PRO A 259 -2.95 -7.46 -18.48
C PRO A 259 -2.45 -8.73 -19.20
N PRO A 260 -3.24 -9.81 -19.22
CA PRO A 260 -4.59 -9.91 -18.65
C PRO A 260 -4.59 -10.12 -17.13
N LEU A 261 -5.28 -9.24 -16.40
CA LEU A 261 -5.58 -9.38 -14.97
C LEU A 261 -7.00 -9.89 -14.79
N ARG A 262 -7.18 -10.85 -13.89
CA ARG A 262 -8.48 -11.44 -13.53
C ARG A 262 -8.49 -11.70 -12.03
N TRP A 263 -9.54 -11.24 -11.36
CA TRP A 263 -9.68 -11.34 -9.91
C TRP A 263 -11.14 -11.30 -9.50
N HIS A 264 -11.39 -11.43 -8.20
CA HIS A 264 -12.70 -11.19 -7.61
C HIS A 264 -12.59 -10.27 -6.39
N THR A 265 -13.62 -9.49 -6.15
CA THR A 265 -13.87 -8.80 -4.86
C THR A 265 -15.32 -9.04 -4.50
N TYR A 266 -15.60 -9.40 -3.24
CA TYR A 266 -16.95 -9.72 -2.74
C TYR A 266 -17.69 -10.80 -3.56
N GLY A 267 -16.95 -11.67 -4.26
CA GLY A 267 -17.48 -12.68 -5.16
C GLY A 267 -17.78 -12.20 -6.59
N ASP A 268 -17.71 -10.90 -6.87
CA ASP A 268 -17.91 -10.34 -8.20
C ASP A 268 -16.64 -10.52 -9.06
N PRO A 269 -16.78 -11.02 -10.31
CA PRO A 269 -15.64 -11.23 -11.20
C PRO A 269 -15.24 -9.94 -11.92
N TRP A 270 -13.94 -9.65 -11.95
CA TRP A 270 -13.36 -8.51 -12.64
C TRP A 270 -12.27 -8.93 -13.63
N ALA A 271 -12.05 -8.09 -14.65
CA ALA A 271 -10.94 -8.30 -15.58
C ALA A 271 -10.47 -7.01 -16.26
N ILE A 272 -9.15 -6.88 -16.41
CA ILE A 272 -8.49 -5.92 -17.30
C ILE A 272 -7.73 -6.75 -18.33
N LEU A 273 -8.23 -6.81 -19.56
CA LEU A 273 -7.72 -7.74 -20.59
C LEU A 273 -6.61 -7.13 -21.46
N THR A 274 -6.55 -5.81 -21.53
CA THR A 274 -5.57 -5.02 -22.27
C THR A 274 -5.25 -3.77 -21.47
N ASP A 275 -4.16 -3.07 -21.82
CA ASP A 275 -3.81 -1.80 -21.18
C ASP A 275 -5.01 -0.84 -21.21
N PRO A 276 -5.43 -0.30 -20.05
CA PRO A 276 -6.54 0.65 -20.00
C PRO A 276 -6.15 1.97 -20.65
N VAL A 277 -7.17 2.70 -21.09
CA VAL A 277 -6.99 4.08 -21.56
C VAL A 277 -6.72 4.95 -20.34
N VAL A 278 -5.54 5.56 -20.27
CA VAL A 278 -5.19 6.54 -19.24
C VAL A 278 -6.07 7.79 -19.40
N ARG A 279 -6.79 8.19 -18.35
CA ARG A 279 -7.76 9.30 -18.39
C ARG A 279 -7.40 10.47 -17.49
#